data_AF-A0A7L4QWP0-F1
#
_entry.id   AF-A0A7L4QWP0-F1
#
_cell.length_a   1.000
_cell.length_b   1.000
_cell.length_c   1.000
_cell.angle_alpha   90.00
_cell.angle_beta   90.00
_cell.angle_gamma   90.00
#
_symmetry.space_group_name_H-M   'P 1'
#
loop_
_entity.id
_entity.type
_entity.pdbx_description
1 polymer ?
#
loop_
_entity_poly.entity_id
_entity_poly.type
_entity_poly.pdbx_seq_one_letter_code
_entity_poly.pdbx_strand_id
1 'polypeptide(L)'
;MIIDIYNQLIKKRNLTALYVLSAIIITYFASWFPDFENLIGIEGARISSVVSFGALNGMILGPFWGAIVSFTGVMGHTLVRGGGNPDTFHLLTPFFVAMSSVVAGLCITRKEKAAMAVFGVLILLWYITPTGRNIYYYPWFHVVTLAVFFVFSNKLKARKENLFKFTFLLLAALMAILADHLAGSITAAILFDLPPQMFASVITIYPIERITLAFAAASIIFLLIVALQNTLMESDTFQDKVEEAKKDDILSYVNDVKDMLEEGKNE
;
A
#
# COMPACT_ATOMS: atom_id res chain seq x y z
N MET A 1 12.11 9.52 -9.42
CA MET A 1 11.08 10.40 -10.00
C MET A 1 9.80 10.45 -9.16
N ILE A 2 8.96 9.39 -9.07
CA ILE A 2 7.71 9.41 -8.26
C ILE A 2 7.98 9.67 -6.77
N ILE A 3 8.98 8.97 -6.20
CA ILE A 3 9.40 9.14 -4.81
C ILE A 3 9.99 10.53 -4.56
N ASP A 4 10.63 11.13 -5.56
CA ASP A 4 11.27 12.45 -5.44
C ASP A 4 10.23 13.57 -5.48
N ILE A 5 9.21 13.44 -6.33
CA ILE A 5 8.04 14.33 -6.36
C ILE A 5 7.24 14.20 -5.06
N TYR A 6 6.99 12.98 -4.59
CA TYR A 6 6.35 12.69 -3.29
C TYR A 6 7.14 13.32 -2.12
N ASN A 7 8.46 13.14 -2.08
CA ASN A 7 9.31 13.72 -1.04
C ASN A 7 9.38 15.26 -1.12
N GLN A 8 9.27 15.84 -2.32
CA GLN A 8 9.21 17.30 -2.49
C GLN A 8 7.86 17.89 -2.08
N LEU A 9 6.74 17.21 -2.37
CA LEU A 9 5.39 17.65 -2.00
C LEU A 9 5.15 17.56 -0.49
N ILE A 10 5.59 16.48 0.16
CA ILE A 10 5.43 16.25 1.61
C ILE A 10 6.35 17.15 2.46
N LYS A 11 7.43 17.70 1.90
CA LYS A 11 8.25 18.68 2.61
C LYS A 11 7.53 20.01 2.89
N LYS A 12 6.48 20.35 2.13
CA LYS A 12 5.67 21.55 2.39
C LYS A 12 4.59 21.24 3.44
N ARG A 13 4.80 21.73 4.67
CA ARG A 13 3.93 21.47 5.84
C ARG A 13 2.44 21.78 5.59
N ASN A 14 2.14 22.89 4.91
CA ASN A 14 0.75 23.29 4.63
C ASN A 14 0.05 22.35 3.65
N LEU A 15 0.77 21.84 2.65
CA LEU A 15 0.23 20.86 1.69
C LEU A 15 0.04 19.50 2.36
N THR A 16 0.97 19.10 3.23
CA THR A 16 0.86 17.84 3.99
C THR A 16 -0.38 17.83 4.88
N ALA A 17 -0.66 18.93 5.59
CA ALA A 17 -1.85 19.04 6.43
C ALA A 17 -3.13 18.91 5.60
N LEU A 18 -3.20 19.58 4.45
CA LEU A 18 -4.34 19.47 3.53
C LEU A 18 -4.53 18.02 3.05
N TYR A 19 -3.47 17.36 2.58
CA TYR A 19 -3.55 15.97 2.11
C TYR A 19 -3.96 14.99 3.21
N VAL A 20 -3.41 15.16 4.41
CA VAL A 20 -3.77 14.33 5.58
C VAL A 20 -5.25 14.52 5.93
N LEU A 21 -5.74 15.77 6.00
CA LEU A 21 -7.14 16.06 6.29
C LEU A 21 -8.08 15.51 5.22
N SER A 22 -7.77 15.75 3.94
CA SER A 22 -8.56 15.20 2.82
C SER A 22 -8.61 13.68 2.86
N ALA A 23 -7.47 13.02 3.13
CA ALA A 23 -7.41 11.57 3.18
C ALA A 23 -8.16 10.99 4.41
N ILE A 24 -8.17 11.69 5.56
CA ILE A 24 -8.99 11.30 6.73
C ILE A 24 -10.47 11.37 6.35
N ILE A 25 -10.90 12.46 5.74
CA ILE A 25 -12.30 12.66 5.33
C ILE A 25 -12.71 11.58 4.33
N ILE A 26 -11.90 11.35 3.29
CA ILE A 26 -12.16 10.31 2.28
C ILE A 26 -12.23 8.92 2.93
N THR A 27 -11.28 8.58 3.80
CA THR A 27 -11.25 7.27 4.48
C THR A 27 -12.45 7.09 5.40
N TYR A 28 -12.85 8.13 6.13
CA TYR A 28 -14.05 8.13 6.97
C TYR A 28 -15.29 7.85 6.12
N PHE A 29 -15.51 8.60 5.03
CA PHE A 29 -16.68 8.39 4.17
C PHE A 29 -16.65 7.07 3.41
N ALA A 30 -15.47 6.60 3.00
CA ALA A 30 -15.31 5.29 2.37
C ALA A 30 -15.70 4.14 3.31
N SER A 31 -15.59 4.33 4.63
CA SER A 31 -16.02 3.33 5.62
C SER A 31 -17.55 3.10 5.62
N TRP A 32 -18.32 4.00 5.00
CA TRP A 32 -19.76 3.88 4.83
C TRP A 32 -20.16 3.25 3.49
N PHE A 33 -19.21 2.96 2.60
CA PHE A 33 -19.54 2.22 1.38
C PHE A 33 -20.07 0.83 1.72
N PRO A 34 -21.00 0.31 0.91
CA PRO A 34 -21.51 -1.04 1.11
C PRO A 34 -20.32 -2.01 1.15
N ASP A 35 -20.24 -2.76 2.24
CA ASP A 35 -19.36 -3.90 2.34
C ASP A 35 -19.81 -4.94 1.29
N PHE A 36 -18.90 -5.79 0.83
CA PHE A 36 -19.32 -6.92 0.01
C PHE A 36 -20.11 -7.89 0.91
N GLU A 37 -21.44 -7.76 0.86
CA GLU A 37 -22.40 -8.64 1.54
C GLU A 37 -22.77 -9.81 0.63
N ASN A 38 -23.04 -10.98 1.21
CA ASN A 38 -23.43 -12.21 0.48
C ASN A 38 -22.38 -12.70 -0.51
N LEU A 39 -21.14 -12.82 -0.03
CA LEU A 39 -20.07 -13.49 -0.77
C LEU A 39 -20.52 -14.91 -1.11
N ILE A 40 -20.34 -15.30 -2.38
CA ILE A 40 -20.83 -16.56 -2.93
C ILE A 40 -20.38 -17.72 -2.03
N GLY A 41 -21.34 -18.35 -1.35
CA GLY A 41 -21.10 -19.53 -0.51
C GLY A 41 -21.12 -19.31 1.00
N ILE A 42 -21.24 -18.09 1.52
CA ILE A 42 -21.37 -17.83 2.97
C ILE A 42 -22.36 -16.69 3.25
N GLU A 43 -23.56 -17.04 3.72
CA GLU A 43 -24.53 -16.06 4.23
C GLU A 43 -23.98 -15.34 5.46
N GLY A 44 -24.07 -14.01 5.49
CA GLY A 44 -23.65 -13.18 6.62
C GLY A 44 -22.16 -12.79 6.66
N ALA A 45 -21.33 -13.27 5.73
CA ALA A 45 -19.96 -12.78 5.59
C ALA A 45 -19.95 -11.35 5.04
N ARG A 46 -19.27 -10.43 5.74
CA ARG A 46 -19.08 -9.02 5.36
C ARG A 46 -17.62 -8.72 5.18
N ILE A 47 -17.26 -8.07 4.07
CA ILE A 47 -15.89 -7.60 3.85
C ILE A 47 -15.88 -6.11 3.67
N SER A 48 -15.11 -5.46 4.54
CA SER A 48 -14.94 -4.03 4.49
C SER A 48 -14.10 -3.61 3.30
N SER A 49 -14.71 -2.82 2.40
CA SER A 49 -14.03 -2.17 1.28
C SER A 49 -12.99 -1.15 1.76
N VAL A 50 -13.05 -0.73 3.02
CA VAL A 50 -12.15 0.25 3.63
C VAL A 50 -10.70 -0.23 3.71
N VAL A 51 -10.45 -1.54 3.67
CA VAL A 51 -9.07 -2.07 3.72
C VAL A 51 -8.23 -1.63 2.51
N SER A 52 -8.87 -1.45 1.35
CA SER A 52 -8.21 -0.88 0.16
C SER A 52 -7.70 0.53 0.44
N PHE A 53 -8.43 1.31 1.25
CA PHE A 53 -8.03 2.65 1.65
C PHE A 53 -6.82 2.64 2.59
N GLY A 54 -6.67 1.61 3.44
CA GLY A 54 -5.43 1.42 4.21
C GLY A 54 -4.20 1.33 3.29
N ALA A 55 -4.24 0.40 2.33
CA ALA A 55 -3.16 0.23 1.36
C ALA A 55 -2.92 1.51 0.53
N LEU A 56 -3.99 2.16 0.07
CA LEU A 56 -3.93 3.43 -0.66
C LEU A 56 -3.25 4.54 0.15
N ASN A 57 -3.70 4.76 1.39
CA ASN A 57 -3.14 5.76 2.28
C ASN A 57 -1.65 5.52 2.54
N GLY A 58 -1.26 4.25 2.73
CA GLY A 58 0.15 3.87 2.84
C GLY A 58 0.96 4.21 1.60
N MET A 59 0.44 3.92 0.40
CA MET A 59 1.13 4.23 -0.85
C MET A 59 1.21 5.73 -1.16
N ILE A 60 0.19 6.52 -0.78
CA ILE A 60 0.09 7.96 -1.06
C ILE A 60 0.83 8.81 -0.04
N LEU A 61 0.83 8.41 1.23
CA LEU A 61 1.32 9.23 2.35
C LEU A 61 2.49 8.57 3.09
N GLY A 62 2.88 7.36 2.70
CA GLY A 62 3.95 6.61 3.35
C GLY A 62 3.50 5.96 4.66
N PRO A 63 4.40 5.26 5.35
CA PRO A 63 4.02 4.36 6.44
C PRO A 63 3.50 5.08 7.68
N PHE A 64 4.03 6.27 8.00
CA PHE A 64 3.64 7.00 9.21
C PHE A 64 2.34 7.77 9.03
N TRP A 65 2.29 8.70 8.06
CA TRP A 65 1.09 9.50 7.81
C TRP A 65 -0.07 8.66 7.27
N GLY A 66 0.22 7.66 6.44
CA GLY A 66 -0.79 6.72 5.96
C GLY A 66 -1.46 5.97 7.12
N ALA A 67 -0.69 5.54 8.12
CA ALA A 67 -1.22 4.88 9.32
C ALA A 67 -2.09 5.82 10.16
N ILE A 68 -1.65 7.05 10.41
CA ILE A 68 -2.44 8.06 11.15
C ILE A 68 -3.77 8.33 10.47
N VAL A 69 -3.75 8.56 9.16
CA VAL A 69 -4.95 8.80 8.35
C VAL A 69 -5.92 7.62 8.43
N SER A 70 -5.39 6.41 8.23
CA SER A 70 -6.21 5.20 8.19
C SER A 70 -6.82 4.88 9.55
N PHE A 71 -6.03 5.01 10.61
CA PHE A 71 -6.50 4.86 11.98
C PHE A 71 -7.61 5.89 12.27
N THR A 72 -7.36 7.17 12.00
CA THR A 72 -8.29 8.26 12.37
C THR A 72 -9.59 8.17 11.59
N GLY A 73 -9.53 7.93 10.27
CA GLY A 73 -10.72 7.80 9.43
C GLY A 73 -11.60 6.63 9.85
N VAL A 74 -11.00 5.45 10.05
CA VAL A 74 -11.75 4.24 10.45
C VAL A 74 -12.22 4.31 11.90
N MET A 75 -11.43 4.88 12.81
CA MET A 75 -11.82 5.09 14.21
C MET A 75 -13.01 6.05 14.30
N GLY A 76 -12.98 7.16 13.57
CA GLY A 76 -14.11 8.10 13.52
C GLY A 76 -15.40 7.40 13.09
N HIS A 77 -15.35 6.57 12.03
CA HIS A 77 -16.51 5.79 11.60
C HIS A 77 -16.94 4.78 12.68
N THR A 78 -16.00 4.07 13.29
CA THR A 78 -16.25 3.07 14.33
C THR A 78 -16.97 3.65 15.54
N LEU A 79 -16.60 4.85 15.97
CA LEU A 79 -17.22 5.54 17.10
C LEU A 79 -18.61 6.08 16.80
N VAL A 80 -18.96 6.30 15.53
CA VAL A 80 -20.28 6.81 15.13
C VAL A 80 -21.24 5.67 14.78
N ARG A 81 -20.71 4.58 14.21
CA ARG A 81 -21.50 3.41 13.80
C ARG A 81 -22.11 2.72 15.03
N GLY A 82 -23.36 2.28 14.90
CA GLY A 82 -24.04 1.50 15.95
C GLY A 82 -24.44 2.28 17.20
N GLY A 83 -24.55 3.62 17.13
CA GLY A 83 -25.02 4.44 18.24
C GLY A 83 -23.97 4.74 19.32
N GLY A 84 -22.67 4.58 19.01
CA GLY A 84 -21.58 4.97 19.91
C GLY A 84 -21.08 3.90 20.87
N ASN A 85 -21.53 2.65 20.73
CA ASN A 85 -21.10 1.52 21.55
C ASN A 85 -20.48 0.39 20.71
N PRO A 86 -19.32 0.62 20.07
CA PRO A 86 -18.63 -0.42 19.29
C PRO A 86 -18.13 -1.54 20.21
N ASP A 87 -18.19 -2.78 19.74
CA ASP A 87 -17.55 -3.89 20.44
C ASP A 87 -16.02 -3.83 20.35
N THR A 88 -15.34 -4.67 21.13
CA THR A 88 -13.88 -4.72 21.21
C THR A 88 -13.22 -5.01 19.86
N PHE A 89 -13.81 -5.86 19.02
CA PHE A 89 -13.24 -6.18 17.72
C PHE A 89 -13.30 -4.96 16.78
N HIS A 90 -14.44 -4.28 16.75
CA HIS A 90 -14.61 -3.06 15.96
C HIS A 90 -13.65 -1.95 16.42
N LEU A 91 -13.40 -1.81 17.73
CA LEU A 91 -12.40 -0.88 18.26
C LEU A 91 -10.95 -1.21 17.86
N LEU A 92 -10.66 -2.48 17.53
CA LEU A 92 -9.35 -2.91 17.06
C LEU A 92 -9.18 -2.80 15.54
N THR A 93 -10.27 -2.82 14.77
CA THR A 93 -10.25 -2.68 13.29
C THR A 93 -9.43 -1.50 12.77
N PRO A 94 -9.48 -0.28 13.35
CA PRO A 94 -8.62 0.83 12.93
C PRO A 94 -7.12 0.53 12.96
N PHE A 95 -6.66 -0.33 13.87
CA PHE A 95 -5.26 -0.74 13.95
C PHE A 95 -4.87 -1.70 12.82
N PHE A 96 -5.79 -2.57 12.38
CA PHE A 96 -5.55 -3.48 11.26
C PHE A 96 -5.44 -2.71 9.95
N VAL A 97 -6.33 -1.73 9.74
CA VAL A 97 -6.28 -0.87 8.55
C VAL A 97 -5.03 0.00 8.57
N ALA A 98 -4.64 0.52 9.74
CA ALA A 98 -3.37 1.23 9.89
C ALA A 98 -2.15 0.35 9.60
N MET A 99 -2.18 -0.94 9.98
CA MET A 99 -1.14 -1.91 9.65
C MET A 99 -1.00 -2.11 8.14
N SER A 100 -2.13 -2.21 7.41
CA SER A 100 -2.12 -2.22 5.94
C SER A 100 -1.38 -1.01 5.38
N SER A 101 -1.65 0.19 5.90
CA SER A 101 -0.98 1.43 5.49
C SER A 101 0.52 1.41 5.79
N VAL A 102 0.93 0.87 6.95
CA VAL A 102 2.34 0.70 7.30
C VAL A 102 3.02 -0.22 6.28
N VAL A 103 2.45 -1.39 6.01
CA VAL A 103 3.04 -2.38 5.08
C VAL A 103 3.15 -1.80 3.67
N ALA A 104 2.09 -1.20 3.14
CA ALA A 104 2.09 -0.57 1.82
C ALA A 104 3.10 0.59 1.76
N GLY A 105 3.11 1.46 2.77
CA GLY A 105 4.03 2.59 2.83
C GLY A 105 5.49 2.19 2.93
N LEU A 106 5.81 1.13 3.68
CA LEU A 106 7.16 0.57 3.75
C LEU A 106 7.60 0.03 2.38
N CYS A 107 6.70 -0.56 1.59
CA CYS A 107 7.02 -1.00 0.23
C CYS A 107 7.39 0.17 -0.69
N ILE A 108 6.61 1.25 -0.68
CA ILE A 108 6.84 2.41 -1.56
C ILE A 108 8.07 3.22 -1.12
N THR A 109 8.35 3.27 0.18
CA THR A 109 9.50 4.00 0.75
C THR A 109 10.82 3.22 0.72
N ARG A 110 10.90 2.14 -0.08
CA ARG A 110 12.11 1.29 -0.23
C ARG A 110 12.58 0.63 1.07
N LYS A 111 11.64 0.34 1.96
CA LYS A 111 11.86 -0.40 3.21
C LYS A 111 11.17 -1.77 3.15
N GLU A 112 11.28 -2.45 2.00
CA GLU A 112 10.57 -3.70 1.71
C GLU A 112 10.94 -4.81 2.70
N LYS A 113 12.19 -4.83 3.18
CA LYS A 113 12.63 -5.79 4.22
C LYS A 113 11.82 -5.63 5.51
N ALA A 114 11.52 -4.39 5.90
CA ALA A 114 10.68 -4.12 7.06
C ALA A 114 9.21 -4.50 6.79
N ALA A 115 8.69 -4.21 5.59
CA ALA A 115 7.34 -4.64 5.19
C ALA A 115 7.18 -6.17 5.25
N MET A 116 8.15 -6.90 4.69
CA MET A 116 8.19 -8.36 4.72
C MET A 116 8.35 -8.91 6.14
N ALA A 117 9.13 -8.23 7.00
CA ALA A 117 9.26 -8.62 8.40
C ALA A 117 7.93 -8.47 9.16
N VAL A 118 7.25 -7.33 9.02
CA VAL A 118 5.93 -7.09 9.64
C VAL A 118 4.92 -8.15 9.18
N PHE A 119 4.85 -8.38 7.86
CA PHE A 119 3.94 -9.36 7.29
C PHE A 119 4.29 -10.80 7.70
N GLY A 120 5.58 -11.16 7.72
CA GLY A 120 6.07 -12.46 8.17
C GLY A 120 5.79 -12.71 9.65
N VAL A 121 5.92 -11.70 10.51
CA VAL A 121 5.56 -11.82 11.94
C VAL A 121 4.09 -12.15 12.10
N LEU A 122 3.17 -11.54 11.32
CA LEU A 122 1.74 -11.90 11.36
C LEU A 122 1.51 -13.36 10.98
N ILE A 123 2.22 -13.87 9.96
CA ILE A 123 2.16 -15.30 9.59
C ILE A 123 2.61 -16.18 10.74
N LEU A 124 3.71 -15.83 11.42
CA LEU A 124 4.20 -16.59 12.58
C LEU A 124 3.20 -16.53 13.76
N LEU A 125 2.62 -15.36 14.03
CA LEU A 125 1.62 -15.17 15.09
C LEU A 125 0.39 -16.05 14.88
N TRP A 126 -0.05 -16.26 13.63
CA TRP A 126 -1.13 -17.19 13.33
C TRP A 126 -0.84 -18.60 13.86
N TYR A 127 0.36 -19.12 13.61
CA TYR A 127 0.77 -20.46 14.04
C TYR A 127 0.96 -20.60 15.55
N ILE A 128 1.08 -19.48 16.28
CA ILE A 128 1.11 -19.49 17.76
C ILE A 128 -0.28 -19.72 18.35
N THR A 129 -1.35 -19.39 17.63
CA THR A 129 -2.72 -19.58 18.12
C THR A 129 -3.15 -21.06 18.09
N PRO A 130 -4.01 -21.53 19.03
CA PRO A 130 -4.58 -22.88 18.96
C PRO A 130 -5.32 -23.14 17.65
N THR A 131 -6.15 -22.20 17.21
CA THR A 131 -6.89 -22.28 15.94
C THR A 131 -5.94 -22.39 14.76
N GLY A 132 -4.89 -21.57 14.71
CA GLY A 132 -3.94 -21.59 13.60
C GLY A 132 -3.10 -22.86 13.53
N ARG A 133 -2.87 -23.57 14.65
CA ARG A 133 -2.29 -24.92 14.61
C ARG A 133 -3.25 -25.96 14.05
N ASN A 134 -4.52 -25.88 14.40
CA ASN A 134 -5.55 -26.80 13.89
C ASN A 134 -5.79 -26.60 12.38
N ILE A 135 -5.76 -25.36 11.90
CA ILE A 135 -5.90 -25.02 10.48
C ILE A 135 -4.63 -24.35 9.92
N TYR A 136 -3.54 -25.10 9.98
CA TYR A 136 -2.20 -24.64 9.60
C TYR A 136 -2.07 -24.18 8.13
N TYR A 137 -2.97 -24.64 7.26
CA TYR A 137 -2.96 -24.30 5.83
C TYR A 137 -3.73 -23.01 5.51
N TYR A 138 -4.43 -22.41 6.48
CA TYR A 138 -5.20 -21.17 6.26
C TYR A 138 -4.38 -20.02 5.64
N PRO A 139 -3.18 -19.65 6.14
CA PRO A 139 -2.41 -18.55 5.60
C PRO A 139 -1.62 -18.91 4.33
N TRP A 140 -1.98 -19.97 3.59
CA TRP A 140 -1.27 -20.39 2.38
C TRP A 140 -1.05 -19.25 1.38
N PHE A 141 -2.09 -18.43 1.14
CA PHE A 141 -2.01 -17.33 0.18
C PHE A 141 -1.14 -16.18 0.69
N HIS A 142 -1.04 -16.01 2.01
CA HIS A 142 -0.14 -15.05 2.64
C HIS A 142 1.32 -15.47 2.43
N VAL A 143 1.62 -16.76 2.63
CA VAL A 143 2.96 -17.34 2.39
C VAL A 143 3.34 -17.21 0.91
N VAL A 144 2.43 -17.56 -0.02
CA VAL A 144 2.66 -17.41 -1.47
C VAL A 144 2.92 -15.96 -1.83
N THR A 145 2.10 -15.02 -1.33
CA THR A 145 2.28 -13.59 -1.61
C THR A 145 3.63 -13.06 -1.10
N LEU A 146 4.02 -13.45 0.12
CA LEU A 146 5.32 -13.08 0.68
C LEU A 146 6.48 -13.63 -0.18
N ALA A 147 6.40 -14.89 -0.61
CA ALA A 147 7.41 -15.51 -1.45
C ALA A 147 7.53 -14.82 -2.82
N VAL A 148 6.40 -14.55 -3.48
CA VAL A 148 6.35 -13.82 -4.76
C VAL A 148 6.94 -12.43 -4.60
N PHE A 149 6.54 -11.69 -3.56
CA PHE A 149 7.07 -10.35 -3.31
C PHE A 149 8.58 -10.37 -3.04
N PHE A 150 9.08 -11.32 -2.24
CA PHE A 150 10.50 -11.48 -1.97
C PHE A 150 11.31 -11.74 -3.25
N VAL A 151 10.85 -12.66 -4.11
CA VAL A 151 11.56 -13.05 -5.35
C VAL A 151 11.54 -11.95 -6.41
N PHE A 152 10.41 -11.27 -6.58
CA PHE A 152 10.20 -10.37 -7.72
C PHE A 152 10.35 -8.88 -7.42
N SER A 153 10.23 -8.43 -6.16
CA SER A 153 10.22 -6.99 -5.81
C SER A 153 11.40 -6.21 -6.40
N ASN A 154 12.63 -6.74 -6.31
CA ASN A 154 13.81 -6.07 -6.85
C ASN A 154 13.81 -6.01 -8.38
N LYS A 155 13.36 -7.07 -9.06
CA LYS A 155 13.28 -7.13 -10.52
C LYS A 155 12.22 -6.17 -11.06
N LEU A 156 11.06 -6.09 -10.40
CA LEU A 156 9.97 -5.21 -10.81
C LEU A 156 10.35 -3.73 -10.69
N LYS A 157 11.02 -3.34 -9.59
CA LYS A 157 11.48 -1.96 -9.37
C LYS A 157 12.55 -1.49 -10.35
N ALA A 158 13.38 -2.40 -10.86
CA ALA A 158 14.47 -2.06 -11.78
C ALA A 158 13.97 -1.72 -13.19
N ARG A 159 12.76 -2.15 -13.55
CA ARG A 159 12.17 -1.94 -14.88
C ARG A 159 11.44 -0.59 -14.92
N LYS A 160 11.62 0.15 -16.03
CA LYS A 160 10.97 1.46 -16.24
C LYS A 160 9.56 1.36 -16.82
N GLU A 161 9.21 0.20 -17.38
CA GLU A 161 7.95 -0.08 -18.04
C GLU A 161 6.75 0.00 -17.07
N ASN A 162 5.63 0.52 -17.58
CA ASN A 162 4.43 0.79 -16.79
C ASN A 162 3.79 -0.48 -16.23
N LEU A 163 3.84 -1.59 -16.98
CA LEU A 163 3.35 -2.89 -16.52
C LEU A 163 4.07 -3.34 -15.23
N PHE A 164 5.40 -3.23 -15.20
CA PHE A 164 6.20 -3.63 -14.03
C PHE A 164 5.96 -2.74 -12.82
N LYS A 165 5.77 -1.43 -13.03
CA LYS A 165 5.36 -0.51 -11.97
C LYS A 165 4.00 -0.91 -11.39
N PHE A 166 3.01 -1.17 -12.25
CA PHE A 166 1.69 -1.62 -11.83
C PHE A 166 1.76 -2.94 -11.06
N THR A 167 2.50 -3.94 -11.56
CA THR A 167 2.70 -5.21 -10.87
C THR A 167 3.33 -5.03 -9.49
N PHE A 168 4.32 -4.13 -9.35
CA PHE A 168 4.90 -3.84 -8.04
C PHE A 168 3.87 -3.22 -7.08
N LEU A 169 3.09 -2.24 -7.54
CA LEU A 169 2.02 -1.62 -6.76
C LEU A 169 0.96 -2.65 -6.34
N LEU A 170 0.59 -3.54 -7.26
CA LEU A 170 -0.37 -4.61 -7.00
C LEU A 170 0.12 -5.56 -5.91
N LEU A 171 1.38 -6.03 -5.98
CA LEU A 171 1.92 -6.91 -4.96
C LEU A 171 2.10 -6.20 -3.61
N ALA A 172 2.48 -4.91 -3.61
CA ALA A 172 2.56 -4.11 -2.39
C ALA A 172 1.19 -3.93 -1.73
N ALA A 173 0.16 -3.61 -2.53
CA ALA A 173 -1.21 -3.50 -2.05
C ALA A 173 -1.74 -4.84 -1.54
N LEU A 174 -1.46 -5.94 -2.24
CA LEU A 174 -1.86 -7.28 -1.83
C LEU A 174 -1.25 -7.68 -0.50
N MET A 175 0.06 -7.46 -0.31
CA MET A 175 0.73 -7.75 0.96
C MET A 175 0.16 -6.92 2.11
N ALA A 176 -0.18 -5.66 1.86
CA ALA A 176 -0.81 -4.78 2.84
C ALA A 176 -2.22 -5.21 3.25
N ILE A 177 -3.08 -5.53 2.26
CA ILE A 177 -4.44 -5.99 2.50
C ILE A 177 -4.46 -7.35 3.21
N LEU A 178 -3.52 -8.24 2.87
CA LEU A 178 -3.36 -9.50 3.58
C LEU A 178 -2.85 -9.31 5.01
N ALA A 179 -2.07 -8.26 5.29
CA ALA A 179 -1.62 -7.95 6.64
C ALA A 179 -2.80 -7.55 7.55
N ASP A 180 -3.68 -6.69 7.07
CA ASP A 180 -4.95 -6.34 7.74
C ASP A 180 -5.80 -7.59 7.98
N HIS A 181 -6.02 -8.38 6.92
CA HIS A 181 -6.83 -9.58 6.98
C HIS A 181 -6.32 -10.60 8.01
N LEU A 182 -5.01 -10.83 8.06
CA LEU A 182 -4.42 -11.79 8.99
C LEU A 182 -4.43 -11.25 10.43
N ALA A 183 -4.19 -9.95 10.63
CA ALA A 183 -4.31 -9.32 11.94
C ALA A 183 -5.75 -9.42 12.48
N GLY A 184 -6.75 -9.17 11.62
CA GLY A 184 -8.15 -9.37 11.94
C GLY A 184 -8.48 -10.84 12.24
N SER A 185 -7.98 -11.78 11.43
CA SER A 185 -8.20 -13.22 11.62
C SER A 185 -7.62 -13.72 12.96
N ILE A 186 -6.41 -13.31 13.31
CA ILE A 186 -5.77 -13.65 14.60
C ILE A 186 -6.59 -13.08 15.76
N THR A 187 -6.99 -11.82 15.66
CA THR A 187 -7.76 -11.15 16.72
C THR A 187 -9.12 -11.80 16.88
N ALA A 188 -9.82 -12.13 15.80
CA ALA A 188 -11.10 -12.81 15.83
C ALA A 188 -10.99 -14.21 16.45
N ALA A 189 -9.94 -14.96 16.10
CA ALA A 189 -9.67 -16.26 16.71
C ALA A 189 -9.46 -16.17 18.23
N ILE A 190 -8.81 -15.10 18.71
CA ILE A 190 -8.55 -14.90 20.15
C ILE A 190 -9.79 -14.40 20.90
N LEU A 191 -10.50 -13.42 20.36
CA LEU A 191 -11.61 -12.75 21.06
C LEU A 191 -12.90 -13.57 21.08
N PHE A 192 -13.15 -14.34 20.03
CA PHE A 192 -14.44 -15.02 19.84
C PHE A 192 -14.34 -16.55 19.88
N ASP A 193 -13.13 -17.09 20.11
CA ASP A 193 -12.86 -18.55 20.13
C ASP A 193 -13.47 -19.28 18.92
N LEU A 194 -13.28 -18.69 17.73
CA LEU A 194 -13.95 -19.13 16.52
C LEU A 194 -13.51 -20.57 16.12
N PRO A 195 -14.45 -21.48 15.83
CA PRO A 195 -14.12 -22.83 15.39
C PRO A 195 -13.30 -22.83 14.09
N PRO A 196 -12.33 -23.75 13.93
CA PRO A 196 -11.48 -23.85 12.73
C PRO A 196 -12.26 -23.95 11.41
N GLN A 197 -13.46 -24.55 11.45
CA GLN A 197 -14.33 -24.73 10.28
C GLN A 197 -14.74 -23.40 9.63
N MET A 198 -14.86 -22.30 10.40
CA MET A 198 -15.20 -20.99 9.83
C MET A 198 -14.05 -20.36 9.05
N PHE A 199 -12.81 -20.68 9.39
CA PHE A 199 -11.65 -20.28 8.60
C PHE A 199 -11.48 -21.17 7.36
N ALA A 200 -11.84 -22.46 7.47
CA ALA A 200 -11.80 -23.39 6.36
C ALA A 200 -12.80 -23.03 5.26
N SER A 201 -14.00 -22.54 5.62
CA SER A 201 -15.05 -22.22 4.66
C SER A 201 -14.70 -21.06 3.72
N VAL A 202 -13.89 -20.10 4.19
CA VAL A 202 -13.48 -18.92 3.39
C VAL A 202 -12.20 -19.13 2.59
N ILE A 203 -11.54 -20.28 2.71
CA ILE A 203 -10.14 -20.45 2.29
C ILE A 203 -9.88 -20.26 0.79
N THR A 204 -10.89 -20.54 -0.04
CA THR A 204 -10.83 -20.38 -1.50
C THR A 204 -11.35 -19.03 -1.97
N ILE A 205 -12.21 -18.39 -1.17
CA ILE A 205 -12.89 -17.15 -1.53
C ILE A 205 -12.03 -15.94 -1.14
N TYR A 206 -11.42 -15.97 0.06
CA TYR A 206 -10.61 -14.84 0.53
C TYR A 206 -9.50 -14.39 -0.44
N PRO A 207 -8.76 -15.28 -1.13
CA PRO A 207 -7.74 -14.84 -2.07
C PRO A 207 -8.32 -14.00 -3.21
N ILE A 208 -9.49 -14.39 -3.75
CA ILE A 208 -10.16 -13.70 -4.86
C ILE A 208 -10.55 -12.28 -4.42
N GLU A 209 -11.13 -12.16 -3.23
CA GLU A 209 -11.55 -10.88 -2.65
C GLU A 209 -10.34 -9.98 -2.40
N ARG A 210 -9.27 -10.52 -1.78
CA ARG A 210 -8.07 -9.74 -1.44
C ARG A 210 -7.32 -9.29 -2.71
N ILE A 211 -7.30 -10.11 -3.76
CA ILE A 211 -6.79 -9.71 -5.08
C ILE A 211 -7.64 -8.57 -5.66
N THR A 212 -8.97 -8.66 -5.58
CA THR A 212 -9.88 -7.63 -6.12
C THR A 212 -9.66 -6.28 -5.44
N LEU A 213 -9.57 -6.27 -4.11
CA LEU A 213 -9.30 -5.08 -3.31
C LEU A 213 -7.89 -4.51 -3.60
N ALA A 214 -6.88 -5.38 -3.73
CA ALA A 214 -5.52 -4.98 -4.08
C ALA A 214 -5.46 -4.37 -5.48
N PHE A 215 -6.20 -4.92 -6.44
CA PHE A 215 -6.29 -4.42 -7.79
C PHE A 215 -6.91 -3.03 -7.84
N ALA A 216 -8.00 -2.80 -7.10
CA ALA A 216 -8.61 -1.49 -6.98
C ALA A 216 -7.62 -0.45 -6.41
N ALA A 217 -6.96 -0.78 -5.30
CA ALA A 217 -5.97 0.10 -4.68
C ALA A 217 -4.80 0.40 -5.63
N ALA A 218 -4.21 -0.62 -6.25
CA ALA A 218 -3.09 -0.45 -7.18
C ALA A 218 -3.46 0.36 -8.42
N SER A 219 -4.68 0.16 -8.96
CA SER A 219 -5.19 0.90 -10.12
C SER A 219 -5.34 2.39 -9.82
N ILE A 220 -5.92 2.75 -8.68
CA ILE A 220 -6.07 4.15 -8.28
C ILE A 220 -4.70 4.83 -8.15
N ILE A 221 -3.73 4.20 -7.48
CA ILE A 221 -2.37 4.76 -7.35
C ILE A 221 -1.68 4.87 -8.68
N PHE A 222 -1.79 3.84 -9.51
CA PHE A 222 -1.15 3.83 -10.82
C PHE A 222 -1.70 4.94 -11.71
N LEU A 223 -3.03 5.12 -11.75
CA LEU A 223 -3.67 6.21 -12.49
C LEU A 223 -3.26 7.57 -11.94
N LEU A 224 -3.19 7.74 -10.62
CA LEU A 224 -2.73 8.97 -9.99
C LEU A 224 -1.27 9.29 -10.39
N ILE A 225 -0.40 8.28 -10.39
CA ILE A 225 1.00 8.42 -10.83
C ILE A 225 1.09 8.84 -12.29
N VAL A 226 0.32 8.20 -13.17
CA VAL A 226 0.31 8.52 -14.61
C VAL A 226 -0.24 9.93 -14.84
N ALA A 227 -1.34 10.30 -14.19
CA ALA A 227 -1.91 11.64 -14.28
C ALA A 227 -0.91 12.71 -13.82
N LEU A 228 -0.28 12.52 -12.66
CA LEU A 228 0.74 13.45 -12.16
C LEU A 228 1.95 13.55 -13.10
N GLN A 229 2.40 12.43 -13.68
CA GLN A 229 3.49 12.45 -14.64
C GLN A 229 3.13 13.26 -15.89
N ASN A 230 1.94 13.05 -16.44
CA ASN A 230 1.47 13.79 -17.61
C ASN A 230 1.33 15.29 -17.30
N THR A 231 0.66 15.65 -16.19
CA THR A 231 0.49 17.06 -15.80
C THR A 231 1.83 17.76 -15.51
N LEU A 232 2.79 17.07 -14.89
CA LEU A 232 4.12 17.64 -14.67
C LEU A 232 4.88 17.81 -15.98
N MET A 233 4.78 16.85 -16.92
CA MET A 233 5.40 16.96 -18.24
C MET A 233 4.80 18.09 -19.09
N GLU A 234 3.54 18.45 -18.86
CA GLU A 234 2.85 19.57 -19.50
C GLU A 234 3.13 20.93 -18.84
N SER A 235 3.77 20.97 -17.67
CA SER A 235 4.07 22.24 -17.01
C SER A 235 5.28 22.93 -17.66
N ASP A 236 5.11 24.19 -18.07
CA ASP A 236 6.17 25.01 -18.68
C ASP A 236 7.44 25.04 -17.82
N THR A 237 7.28 25.11 -16.50
CA THR A 237 8.40 25.12 -15.54
C THR A 237 9.21 23.82 -15.54
N PHE A 238 8.62 22.69 -15.95
CA PHE A 238 9.34 21.44 -16.12
C PHE A 238 10.02 21.35 -17.48
N GLN A 239 9.40 21.91 -18.53
CA GLN A 239 10.06 22.03 -19.84
C GLN A 239 11.32 22.89 -19.74
N ASP A 240 11.24 24.04 -19.08
CA ASP A 240 12.38 24.93 -18.83
C ASP A 240 13.53 24.20 -18.12
N LYS A 241 13.22 23.39 -17.09
CA LYS A 241 14.23 22.61 -16.35
C LYS A 241 14.83 21.47 -17.16
N VAL A 242 14.04 20.82 -18.01
CA VAL A 242 14.54 19.77 -18.90
C VAL A 242 15.44 20.38 -19.99
N GLU A 243 15.09 21.56 -20.48
CA GLU A 243 15.88 22.29 -21.46
C GLU A 243 17.20 22.79 -20.85
N GLU A 244 17.16 23.31 -19.62
CA GLU A 244 18.34 23.70 -18.85
C GLU A 244 19.27 22.50 -18.58
N ALA A 245 18.73 21.36 -18.15
CA ALA A 245 19.52 20.14 -17.93
C ALA A 245 20.16 19.60 -19.23
N LYS A 246 19.46 19.69 -20.38
CA LYS A 246 20.05 19.33 -21.68
C LYS A 246 21.17 20.28 -22.08
N LYS A 247 21.02 21.58 -21.78
CA LYS A 247 22.01 22.59 -22.10
C LYS A 247 23.30 22.38 -21.29
N ASP A 248 23.18 22.03 -20.01
CA ASP A 248 24.32 21.69 -19.15
C ASP A 248 25.04 20.43 -19.62
N ASP A 249 24.31 19.39 -20.03
CA ASP A 249 24.90 18.14 -20.54
C ASP A 249 25.70 18.40 -21.84
N ILE A 250 25.12 19.17 -22.76
CA ILE A 250 25.80 19.63 -23.99
C ILE A 250 27.03 20.46 -23.67
N LEU A 251 26.94 21.39 -22.70
CA LEU A 251 28.07 22.22 -22.29
C LEU A 251 29.20 21.38 -21.69
N SER A 252 28.88 20.36 -20.90
CA SER A 252 29.88 19.44 -20.35
C SER A 252 30.59 18.66 -21.47
N TYR A 253 29.82 18.12 -22.43
CA TYR A 253 30.37 17.39 -23.56
C TYR A 253 31.26 18.26 -24.44
N VAL A 254 30.86 19.52 -24.68
CA VAL A 254 31.65 20.48 -25.45
C VAL A 254 32.96 20.80 -24.73
N ASN A 255 32.94 20.96 -23.40
CA ASN A 255 34.16 21.20 -22.63
C ASN A 255 35.09 19.98 -22.66
N ASP A 256 34.56 18.77 -22.47
CA ASP A 256 35.35 17.53 -22.55
C ASP A 256 36.03 17.38 -23.92
N VAL A 257 35.31 17.64 -25.02
CA VAL A 257 35.87 17.60 -26.38
C VAL A 257 36.92 18.70 -26.58
N LYS A 258 36.70 19.90 -26.03
CA LYS A 258 37.65 21.00 -26.12
C LYS A 258 38.96 20.65 -25.40
N ASP A 259 38.87 20.10 -24.20
CA ASP A 259 40.05 19.70 -23.41
C ASP A 259 40.87 18.63 -24.15
N MET A 260 40.21 17.64 -24.78
CA MET A 260 40.88 16.64 -25.62
C MET A 260 41.63 17.25 -26.82
N LEU A 261 41.09 18.32 -27.43
CA LEU A 261 41.71 19.00 -28.57
C LEU A 261 42.87 19.91 -28.17
N GLU A 262 42.86 20.44 -26.94
CA GLU A 262 43.95 21.26 -26.39
C GLU A 262 45.11 20.39 -25.89
N GLU A 263 44.83 19.22 -25.31
CA GLU A 263 45.86 18.24 -24.94
C GLU A 263 46.58 17.65 -26.18
N GLY A 264 45.84 17.36 -27.26
CA GLY A 264 46.42 16.84 -28.51
C GLY A 264 47.23 17.85 -29.34
N LYS A 265 47.31 19.12 -28.94
CA LYS A 265 48.15 20.15 -29.59
C LYS A 265 49.49 20.39 -28.91
N ASN A 266 49.72 19.79 -27.74
CA ASN A 266 50.95 19.91 -26.96
C ASN A 266 51.89 18.69 -27.09
N GLU A 267 51.58 17.75 -27.99
CA GLU A 267 52.48 16.71 -28.52
C GLU A 267 53.02 17.09 -29.91
#